data_AF-A0A7M7P7H2-F1
#
_entry.id   AF-A0A7M7P7H2-F1
#
_cell.length_a   1.000
_cell.length_b   1.000
_cell.length_c   1.000
_cell.angle_alpha   90.00
_cell.angle_beta   90.00
_cell.angle_gamma   90.00
#
_symmetry.space_group_name_H-M   'P 1'
#
loop_
_entity.id
_entity.type
_entity.pdbx_description
1 polymer ?
#
loop_
_entity_poly.entity_id
_entity_poly.type
_entity_poly.pdbx_seq_one_letter_code
_entity_poly.pdbx_strand_id
1 'polypeptide(L)' 'MKLPAGSTDAKHIMEHVFAQVSEFKKLNQATGVRLYTGNVGADDVDVVDMAYRVVADHIRTLTIALLDGSWPDNVGRG' A
#
# COMPACT_ATOMS: atom_id res chain seq x y z
N MET A 1 12.52 -8.05 20.40
CA MET A 1 12.37 -6.78 19.65
C MET A 1 10.92 -6.33 19.82
N LYS A 2 10.63 -5.46 20.79
CA LYS A 2 9.26 -4.97 21.06
C LYS A 2 9.03 -3.74 20.18
N LEU A 3 8.04 -3.82 19.29
CA LEU A 3 7.55 -2.65 18.56
C LEU A 3 6.94 -1.65 19.56
N PRO A 4 7.19 -0.34 19.41
CA PRO A 4 6.65 0.67 20.33
C PRO A 4 5.11 0.71 20.28
N ALA A 5 4.49 0.81 21.46
CA ALA A 5 3.05 0.87 21.62
C ALA A 5 2.48 2.11 20.92
N GLY A 6 1.74 1.89 19.83
CA GLY A 6 1.29 2.91 18.87
C GLY A 6 1.40 2.44 17.42
N SER A 7 2.10 1.34 17.16
CA SER A 7 2.47 0.89 15.81
C SER A 7 1.36 0.23 14.97
N THR A 8 0.10 0.26 15.41
CA THR A 8 -1.03 -0.42 14.75
C THR A 8 -2.01 0.52 14.05
N ASP A 9 -1.79 1.83 14.08
CA ASP A 9 -2.56 2.77 13.25
C ASP A 9 -2.31 2.41 11.77
N ALA A 10 -3.40 2.22 11.00
CA ALA A 10 -3.34 1.96 9.57
C ALA A 10 -2.54 3.03 8.81
N LYS A 11 -2.53 4.28 9.31
CA LYS A 11 -1.68 5.35 8.78
C LYS A 11 -0.21 5.04 8.98
N HIS A 12 0.17 4.58 10.17
CA HIS A 12 1.55 4.22 10.48
C HIS A 12 2.01 2.99 9.69
N ILE A 13 1.16 1.98 9.52
CA ILE A 13 1.47 0.80 8.71
C ILE A 13 1.68 1.20 7.25
N MET A 14 0.80 2.04 6.69
CA MET A 14 0.95 2.51 5.32
C MET A 14 2.16 3.43 5.15
N GLU A 15 2.49 4.23 6.17
CA GLU A 15 3.76 4.95 6.24
C GLU A 15 4.94 3.99 6.20
N HIS A 16 4.95 2.85 6.90
CA HIS A 16 6.07 1.90 6.89
C HIS A 16 6.13 1.01 5.64
N VAL A 17 4.99 0.61 5.08
CA VAL A 17 4.95 -0.18 3.83
C VAL A 17 5.46 0.66 2.65
N PHE A 18 5.24 1.96 2.69
CA PHE A 18 5.75 2.94 1.73
C PHE A 18 6.72 3.93 2.40
N ALA A 19 7.60 3.44 3.28
CA ALA A 19 8.50 4.16 4.22
C ALA A 19 9.29 5.35 3.71
N GLN A 20 9.27 5.65 2.42
CA GLN A 20 9.67 6.98 1.98
C GLN A 20 8.43 7.86 1.89
N VAL A 21 8.17 8.61 2.98
CA VAL A 21 7.35 9.85 2.96
C VAL A 21 7.75 10.80 1.80
N SER A 22 8.98 10.67 1.30
CA SER A 22 9.49 11.27 0.05
C SER A 22 8.74 10.80 -1.22
N GLU A 23 8.36 9.53 -1.32
CA GLU A 23 7.71 8.93 -2.50
C GLU A 23 6.25 9.36 -2.64
N PHE A 24 5.49 9.49 -1.55
CA PHE A 24 4.10 9.94 -1.64
C PHE A 24 3.97 11.39 -2.10
N LYS A 25 4.86 12.27 -1.65
CA LYS A 25 4.89 13.66 -2.14
C LYS A 25 5.24 13.70 -3.62
N LYS A 26 6.17 12.86 -4.08
CA LYS A 26 6.50 12.74 -5.50
C LYS A 26 5.35 12.15 -6.30
N LEU A 27 4.63 11.17 -5.76
CA LEU A 27 3.46 10.57 -6.40
C LEU A 27 2.36 11.63 -6.58
N ASN A 28 2.02 12.37 -5.53
CA ASN A 28 1.07 13.49 -5.62
C ASN A 28 1.50 14.54 -6.66
N GLN A 29 2.80 14.89 -6.69
CA GLN A 29 3.34 15.83 -7.68
C GLN A 29 3.28 15.29 -9.12
N ALA A 30 3.49 13.99 -9.31
CA ALA A 30 3.53 13.37 -10.62
C ALA A 30 2.14 13.03 -11.18
N THR A 31 1.19 12.65 -10.32
CA THR A 31 -0.12 12.13 -10.73
C THR A 31 -1.28 13.06 -10.41
N GLY A 32 -1.08 14.05 -9.53
CA GLY A 32 -2.15 14.91 -9.01
C GLY A 32 -3.09 14.21 -8.02
N VAL A 33 -2.86 12.93 -7.71
CA VAL A 33 -3.70 12.14 -6.79
C VAL A 33 -3.47 12.61 -5.36
N ARG A 34 -4.54 12.79 -4.59
CA ARG A 34 -4.46 13.23 -3.19
C ARG A 34 -3.61 12.28 -2.34
N LEU A 35 -3.08 12.80 -1.23
CA LEU A 35 -2.37 12.00 -0.23
C LEU A 35 -3.35 11.05 0.49
N TYR A 36 -2.81 9.93 0.97
CA TYR A 36 -3.54 8.96 1.77
C TYR A 36 -4.03 9.58 3.07
N THR A 37 -5.33 9.46 3.38
CA THR A 37 -5.95 10.04 4.57
C THR A 37 -6.36 9.02 5.63
N GLY A 38 -6.43 7.74 5.27
CA GLY A 38 -6.81 6.64 6.16
C GLY A 38 -8.32 6.41 6.29
N ASN A 39 -9.12 6.99 5.41
CA ASN A 39 -10.57 6.84 5.40
C ASN A 39 -10.98 5.46 4.85
N VAL A 40 -12.15 4.99 5.26
CA VAL A 40 -12.68 3.67 4.87
C VAL A 40 -14.18 3.73 4.60
N GLY A 41 -14.65 2.90 3.66
CA GLY A 41 -16.08 2.78 3.37
C GLY A 41 -16.67 4.09 2.87
N ALA A 42 -17.79 4.53 3.47
CA ALA A 42 -18.47 5.77 3.09
C ALA A 42 -17.62 7.03 3.34
N ASP A 43 -16.62 6.96 4.21
CA ASP A 43 -15.72 8.09 4.49
C ASP A 43 -14.64 8.25 3.39
N ASP A 44 -14.43 7.24 2.56
CA ASP A 44 -13.51 7.26 1.40
C ASP A 44 -14.30 7.54 0.11
N VAL A 45 -14.85 8.75 0.02
CA VAL A 45 -15.81 9.17 -1.03
C VAL A 45 -15.26 9.02 -2.45
N ASP A 46 -13.97 9.30 -2.64
CA ASP A 46 -13.28 9.18 -3.93
C ASP A 46 -12.53 7.85 -4.11
N VAL A 47 -12.62 6.95 -3.13
CA VAL A 47 -12.08 5.58 -3.16
C VAL A 47 -10.54 5.54 -3.28
N VAL A 48 -9.88 6.68 -3.08
CA VAL A 48 -8.43 6.80 -3.23
C VAL A 48 -7.69 6.08 -2.10
N ASP A 49 -8.21 6.11 -0.86
CA ASP A 49 -7.58 5.41 0.26
C ASP A 49 -7.72 3.88 0.13
N MET A 50 -8.81 3.41 -0.47
CA MET A 50 -8.96 2.02 -0.88
C MET A 50 -7.93 1.65 -1.97
N ALA A 51 -7.77 2.46 -3.01
CA ALA A 51 -6.80 2.20 -4.07
C ALA A 51 -5.36 2.12 -3.54
N TYR A 52 -4.96 3.02 -2.63
CA TYR A 52 -3.64 2.95 -1.97
C TYR A 52 -3.45 1.62 -1.24
N ARG A 53 -4.45 1.14 -0.49
CA ARG A 53 -4.37 -0.14 0.24
C ARG A 53 -4.29 -1.34 -0.68
N VAL A 54 -5.10 -1.37 -1.75
CA VAL A 54 -5.09 -2.44 -2.74
C VAL A 54 -3.73 -2.54 -3.41
N VAL A 55 -3.21 -1.43 -3.92
CA VAL A 55 -1.90 -1.39 -4.59
C VAL A 55 -0.78 -1.81 -3.62
N ALA A 56 -0.80 -1.34 -2.38
CA ALA A 56 0.17 -1.72 -1.36
C ALA A 56 0.19 -3.24 -1.11
N ASP A 57 -0.99 -3.82 -0.92
CA ASP A 57 -1.14 -5.24 -0.65
C ASP A 57 -0.74 -6.11 -1.86
N HIS A 58 -1.09 -5.66 -3.08
CA HIS A 58 -0.72 -6.35 -4.30
C HIS A 58 0.79 -6.31 -4.53
N ILE A 59 1.43 -5.14 -4.36
CA ILE A 59 2.89 -5.02 -4.45
C ILE A 59 3.56 -5.97 -3.45
N ARG A 60 3.11 -5.96 -2.18
CA ARG A 60 3.65 -6.85 -1.14
C ARG A 60 3.49 -8.32 -1.51
N THR A 61 2.29 -8.71 -1.97
CA THR A 61 1.97 -10.10 -2.32
C THR A 61 2.76 -10.56 -3.54
N LEU A 62 2.79 -9.77 -4.61
CA LEU A 62 3.54 -10.07 -5.83
C LEU A 62 5.04 -10.13 -5.56
N THR A 63 5.57 -9.19 -4.76
CA THR A 63 7.00 -9.19 -4.43
C THR A 63 7.41 -10.48 -3.73
N ILE A 64 6.63 -10.91 -2.73
CA ILE A 64 6.90 -12.17 -2.03
C ILE A 64 6.75 -13.37 -2.98
N ALA A 65 5.66 -13.42 -3.75
CA ALA A 65 5.41 -14.53 -4.69
C ALA A 65 6.53 -14.68 -5.74
N LEU A 66 6.97 -13.57 -6.33
CA LEU A 66 8.05 -13.53 -7.31
C LEU A 66 9.40 -13.93 -6.70
N LEU A 67 9.70 -13.44 -5.48
CA LEU A 67 10.94 -13.78 -4.78
C LEU A 67 11.00 -15.26 -4.37
N ASP A 68 9.85 -15.86 -4.08
CA ASP A 68 9.71 -17.29 -3.78
C ASP A 68 9.66 -18.16 -5.06
N GLY A 69 9.86 -17.57 -6.24
CA GLY A 69 9.98 -18.29 -7.52
C GLY A 69 8.65 -18.56 -8.24
N SER A 70 7.55 -17.95 -7.80
CA SER A 70 6.30 -17.96 -8.57
C SER A 70 6.47 -17.08 -9.80
N TRP A 71 5.91 -17.49 -10.93
CA TRP A 71 5.96 -16.72 -12.17
C TRP A 71 4.54 -16.54 -12.71
N PRO A 72 4.21 -15.35 -13.26
CA PRO A 72 2.90 -15.14 -13.86
C PRO A 72 2.65 -16.11 -15.03
N ASP A 73 1.47 -16.71 -15.07
CA ASP A 73 1.03 -17.65 -16.09
C ASP A 73 -0.48 -17.49 -16.33
N ASN A 74 -1.01 -18.11 -17.39
CA ASN A 74 -2.46 -18.11 -17.65
C ASN A 74 -3.18 -19.32 -17.06
N VAL A 75 -2.45 -20.23 -16.40
CA VAL A 75 -2.98 -21.46 -15.82
C VAL A 75 -2.43 -21.67 -14.41
N GLY A 76 -3.30 -22.10 -13.49
CA GLY A 76 -2.88 -22.57 -12.17
C GLY A 76 -2.61 -21.43 -11.21
N ARG A 77 -1.40 -21.41 -10.62
CA ARG A 77 -1.00 -20.45 -9.57
C ARG A 77 -0.22 -19.23 -10.09
N GLY A 78 0.14 -19.25 -11.37
CA GLY A 78 0.72 -18.11 -12.07
C GLY A 78 -0.35 -17.14 -12.54
#